data_AF-A0A0D0WX06-F1
#
_entry.id   AF-A0A0D0WX06-F1
#
_cell.length_a   1.000
_cell.length_b   1.000
_cell.length_c   1.000
_cell.angle_alpha   90.00
_cell.angle_beta   90.00
_cell.angle_gamma   90.00
#
_symmetry.space_group_name_H-M   'P 1'
#
loop_
_entity.id
_entity.type
_entity.pdbx_description
1 polymer ?
#
loop_
_entity_poly.entity_id
_entity_poly.type
_entity_poly.pdbx_seq_one_letter_code
_entity_poly.pdbx_strand_id
1 'polypeptide(L)'
;MAKLLYSATASLDGYIAGPGGDMSWLTEHLTGENPTAERLLAGVGAILAGNGTFGGGDPNRGTDKEGAFGGQYHGPVFVLTHRPPAEPPPGITFVGDLPSAVAQAREAAGDRYVNVLGADVARQCVRAGLLDEVLIFFAPVLLGAGVRIFDDPGGPAVRLTPIPGETAHWYRVVR
;
A
#
# COMPACT_ATOMS: atom_id res chain seq x y z
N MET A 1 8.41 9.93 -14.90
CA MET A 1 8.60 8.64 -14.22
C MET A 1 7.60 8.58 -13.07
N ALA A 2 6.81 7.50 -13.01
CA ALA A 2 5.79 7.31 -11.98
C ALA A 2 6.33 7.52 -10.56
N LYS A 3 5.56 8.25 -9.75
CA LYS A 3 5.84 8.43 -8.33
C LYS A 3 5.46 7.17 -7.55
N LEU A 4 6.27 6.83 -6.54
CA LEU A 4 5.94 5.78 -5.57
C LEU A 4 5.18 6.40 -4.40
N LEU A 5 3.95 5.94 -4.20
CA LEU A 5 3.09 6.37 -3.11
C LEU A 5 2.83 5.18 -2.20
N TYR A 6 3.17 5.28 -0.91
CA TYR A 6 2.72 4.31 0.09
C TYR A 6 1.36 4.74 0.63
N SER A 7 0.34 3.89 0.47
CA SER A 7 -0.96 4.11 1.08
C SER A 7 -1.38 2.99 2.01
N ALA A 8 -2.06 3.37 3.09
CA ALA A 8 -2.68 2.43 4.01
C ALA A 8 -3.82 3.09 4.79
N THR A 9 -4.79 2.27 5.21
CA THR A 9 -5.64 2.59 6.35
C THR A 9 -5.00 2.02 7.60
N ALA A 10 -4.92 2.83 8.66
CA ALA A 10 -4.37 2.43 9.94
C ALA A 10 -5.34 2.78 11.08
N SER A 11 -5.32 1.99 12.13
CA SER A 11 -5.84 2.39 13.44
C SER A 11 -5.06 3.59 14.00
N LEU A 12 -5.67 4.31 14.94
CA LEU A 12 -5.07 5.52 15.52
C LEU A 12 -3.75 5.25 16.26
N ASP A 13 -3.58 4.05 16.81
CA ASP A 13 -2.32 3.57 17.42
C ASP A 13 -1.34 2.95 16.42
N GLY A 14 -1.64 3.06 15.12
CA GLY A 14 -0.68 2.87 14.04
C GLY A 14 -0.57 1.45 13.50
N TYR A 15 -1.62 0.64 13.56
CA TYR A 15 -1.65 -0.70 12.98
C TYR A 15 -2.50 -0.77 11.70
N ILE A 16 -1.96 -1.38 10.65
CA ILE A 16 -2.61 -1.59 9.34
C ILE A 16 -3.27 -2.96 9.19
N ALA A 17 -2.97 -3.88 10.10
CA ALA A 17 -3.62 -5.17 10.25
C ALA A 17 -3.51 -5.59 11.73
N GLY A 18 -4.48 -6.34 12.23
CA GLY A 18 -4.46 -6.94 13.56
C GLY A 18 -3.46 -8.10 13.67
N PRO A 19 -3.41 -8.78 14.83
CA PRO A 19 -2.58 -9.96 15.03
C PRO A 19 -2.83 -11.03 13.95
N GLY A 20 -1.77 -11.66 13.46
CA GLY A 20 -1.88 -12.66 12.38
C GLY A 20 -2.25 -12.09 11.01
N GLY A 21 -2.27 -10.77 10.83
CA GLY A 21 -2.67 -10.12 9.58
C GLY A 21 -4.19 -9.98 9.44
N ASP A 22 -4.92 -9.97 10.56
CA ASP A 22 -6.37 -9.79 10.57
C ASP A 22 -6.79 -8.43 9.98
N MET A 23 -7.71 -8.47 9.03
CA MET A 23 -8.25 -7.29 8.35
C MET A 23 -9.75 -7.09 8.65
N SER A 24 -10.38 -7.96 9.44
CA SER A 24 -11.82 -7.91 9.71
C SER A 24 -12.26 -6.60 10.38
N TRP A 25 -11.39 -5.99 11.17
CA TRP A 25 -11.61 -4.69 11.81
C TRP A 25 -11.81 -3.54 10.81
N LEU A 26 -11.34 -3.66 9.56
CA LEU A 26 -11.51 -2.61 8.55
C LEU A 26 -12.93 -2.54 7.99
N THR A 27 -13.70 -3.63 8.02
CA THR A 27 -14.98 -3.73 7.29
C THR A 27 -15.99 -2.67 7.73
N GLU A 28 -16.01 -2.30 9.02
CA GLU A 28 -16.87 -1.25 9.56
C GLU A 28 -16.35 0.18 9.33
N HIS A 29 -15.10 0.33 8.90
CA HIS A 29 -14.43 1.62 8.73
C HIS A 29 -14.21 2.01 7.25
N LEU A 30 -14.34 1.07 6.33
CA LEU A 30 -14.26 1.29 4.89
C LEU A 30 -15.64 1.56 4.24
N THR A 31 -16.61 2.03 5.03
CA THR A 31 -17.96 2.33 4.57
C THR A 31 -18.12 3.79 4.14
N GLY A 32 -18.87 4.03 3.07
CA GLY A 32 -19.21 5.38 2.60
C GLY A 32 -18.26 5.93 1.54
N GLU A 33 -18.59 7.11 1.04
CA GLU A 33 -17.78 7.81 0.03
C GLU A 33 -16.53 8.42 0.67
N ASN A 34 -15.40 8.30 -0.03
CA ASN A 34 -14.13 8.89 0.40
C ASN A 34 -13.44 9.49 -0.81
N PRO A 35 -13.61 10.81 -1.05
CA PRO A 35 -13.07 11.48 -2.22
C PRO A 35 -11.54 11.35 -2.38
N THR A 36 -10.81 11.24 -1.27
CA THR A 36 -9.36 11.05 -1.30
C THR A 36 -8.99 9.63 -1.74
N ALA A 37 -9.71 8.60 -1.29
CA ALA A 37 -9.51 7.23 -1.75
C ALA A 37 -9.91 7.04 -3.22
N GLU A 38 -11.01 7.66 -3.65
CA GLU A 38 -11.44 7.67 -5.05
C GLU A 38 -10.42 8.34 -5.96
N ARG A 39 -9.89 9.50 -5.55
CA ARG A 39 -8.82 10.20 -6.28
C ARG A 39 -7.52 9.42 -6.30
N LEU A 40 -7.17 8.74 -5.20
CA LEU A 40 -6.04 7.80 -5.18
C LEU A 40 -6.25 6.71 -6.23
N LEU A 41 -7.37 5.97 -6.18
CA LEU A 41 -7.67 4.87 -7.10
C LEU A 41 -7.59 5.33 -8.57
N ALA A 42 -8.22 6.45 -8.92
CA ALA A 42 -8.17 7.01 -10.27
C ALA A 42 -6.74 7.35 -10.73
N GLY A 43 -5.86 7.70 -9.77
CA GLY A 43 -4.46 8.02 -10.02
C GLY A 43 -3.50 6.82 -10.00
N VAL A 44 -3.93 5.60 -9.64
CA VAL A 44 -3.06 4.42 -9.62
C VAL A 44 -2.88 3.85 -11.03
N GLY A 45 -1.63 3.65 -11.43
CA GLY A 45 -1.26 2.99 -12.67
C GLY A 45 -0.72 1.57 -12.50
N ALA A 46 -0.07 1.30 -11.37
CA ALA A 46 0.40 -0.03 -10.99
C ALA A 46 0.33 -0.20 -9.46
N ILE A 47 0.17 -1.43 -8.99
CA ILE A 47 0.35 -1.78 -7.57
C ILE A 47 1.69 -2.50 -7.40
N LEU A 48 2.42 -2.16 -6.35
CA LEU A 48 3.58 -2.92 -5.87
C LEU A 48 3.29 -3.38 -4.43
N ALA A 49 3.21 -4.69 -4.21
CA ALA A 49 2.90 -5.27 -2.91
C ALA A 49 3.94 -6.31 -2.49
N GLY A 50 4.09 -6.53 -1.19
CA GLY A 50 4.85 -7.66 -0.67
C GLY A 50 4.03 -8.95 -0.66
N ASN A 51 4.70 -10.11 -0.64
CA ASN A 51 4.01 -11.41 -0.60
C ASN A 51 3.00 -11.55 0.56
N GLY A 52 3.33 -11.01 1.73
CA GLY A 52 2.45 -11.05 2.90
C GLY A 52 1.20 -10.18 2.75
N THR A 53 1.27 -9.10 1.98
CA THR A 53 0.09 -8.27 1.66
C THR A 53 -0.74 -8.89 0.56
N PHE A 54 -0.10 -9.41 -0.49
CA PHE A 54 -0.79 -10.05 -1.61
C PHE A 54 -1.52 -11.33 -1.19
N GLY A 55 -0.88 -12.20 -0.39
CA GLY A 55 -1.50 -13.42 0.15
C GLY A 55 -2.17 -13.25 1.51
N GLY A 56 -2.15 -12.04 2.07
CA GLY A 56 -2.65 -11.73 3.41
C GLY A 56 -4.17 -11.62 3.46
N GLY A 57 -4.69 -11.16 4.60
CA GLY A 57 -6.13 -10.93 4.80
C GLY A 57 -6.69 -9.88 3.84
N ASP A 58 -7.97 -10.04 3.49
CA ASP A 58 -8.76 -9.05 2.75
C ASP A 58 -10.08 -8.86 3.53
N PRO A 59 -10.47 -7.63 3.92
CA PRO A 59 -11.71 -7.40 4.67
C PRO A 59 -12.97 -7.82 3.92
N ASN A 60 -12.89 -7.97 2.59
CA ASN A 60 -13.97 -8.32 1.68
C ASN A 60 -13.82 -9.73 1.07
N ARG A 61 -12.96 -10.58 1.65
CA ARG A 61 -12.72 -11.93 1.13
C ARG A 61 -14.02 -12.73 0.96
N GLY A 62 -14.20 -13.36 -0.19
CA GLY A 62 -15.39 -14.13 -0.52
C GLY A 62 -16.61 -13.28 -0.89
N THR A 63 -16.44 -11.98 -1.12
CA THR A 63 -17.49 -11.06 -1.59
C THR A 63 -17.16 -10.53 -2.99
N ASP A 64 -18.08 -9.79 -3.59
CA ASP A 64 -17.89 -9.08 -4.87
C ASP A 64 -16.86 -7.93 -4.80
N LYS A 65 -16.43 -7.57 -3.58
CA LYS A 65 -15.44 -6.52 -3.31
C LYS A 65 -14.06 -7.06 -2.92
N GLU A 66 -13.80 -8.35 -3.14
CA GLU A 66 -12.48 -8.94 -2.88
C GLU A 66 -11.42 -8.33 -3.82
N GLY A 67 -10.27 -7.96 -3.26
CA GLY A 67 -9.14 -7.39 -3.96
C GLY A 67 -8.84 -5.93 -3.58
N ALA A 68 -7.75 -5.43 -4.14
CA ALA A 68 -7.29 -4.06 -3.89
C ALA A 68 -8.37 -3.03 -4.22
N PHE A 69 -8.52 -2.03 -3.34
CA PHE A 69 -9.55 -1.00 -3.43
C PHE A 69 -10.98 -1.58 -3.50
N GLY A 70 -11.27 -2.60 -2.69
CA GLY A 70 -12.60 -3.21 -2.68
C GLY A 70 -12.93 -3.86 -4.02
N GLY A 71 -11.95 -4.50 -4.66
CA GLY A 71 -12.07 -5.15 -5.96
C GLY A 71 -12.12 -4.20 -7.17
N GLN A 72 -12.03 -2.88 -6.97
CA GLN A 72 -12.19 -1.90 -8.04
C GLN A 72 -10.93 -1.69 -8.91
N TYR A 73 -9.77 -2.13 -8.43
CA TYR A 73 -8.53 -2.01 -9.19
C TYR A 73 -8.29 -3.21 -10.11
N HIS A 74 -8.14 -2.95 -11.41
CA HIS A 74 -7.94 -3.98 -12.44
C HIS A 74 -6.64 -3.80 -13.24
N GLY A 75 -5.71 -2.97 -12.77
CA GLY A 75 -4.44 -2.70 -13.44
C GLY A 75 -3.33 -3.71 -13.08
N PRO A 76 -2.11 -3.49 -13.58
CA PRO A 76 -0.95 -4.32 -13.27
C PRO A 76 -0.64 -4.40 -11.77
N VAL A 77 -0.31 -5.59 -11.29
CA VAL A 77 0.10 -5.85 -9.90
C VAL A 77 1.45 -6.57 -9.89
N PHE A 78 2.40 -5.99 -9.17
CA PHE A 78 3.73 -6.54 -8.96
C PHE A 78 3.86 -7.01 -7.51
N VAL A 79 4.30 -8.25 -7.33
CA VAL A 79 4.49 -8.86 -6.00
C VAL A 79 5.98 -9.09 -5.77
N LEU A 80 6.56 -8.35 -4.82
CA LEU A 80 7.94 -8.52 -4.39
C LEU A 80 8.04 -9.78 -3.51
N THR A 81 8.70 -10.81 -4.02
CA THR A 81 8.92 -12.07 -3.30
C THR A 81 10.10 -12.86 -3.86
N HIS A 82 10.89 -13.48 -2.98
CA HIS A 82 11.88 -14.47 -3.36
C HIS A 82 11.29 -15.88 -3.53
N ARG A 83 9.99 -16.05 -3.26
CA ARG A 83 9.27 -17.34 -3.29
C ARG A 83 8.00 -17.19 -4.13
N PRO A 84 8.12 -17.03 -5.46
CA PRO A 84 6.94 -16.98 -6.32
C PRO A 84 6.20 -18.32 -6.32
N PRO A 85 4.87 -18.33 -6.54
CA PRO A 85 4.15 -19.57 -6.76
C PRO A 85 4.62 -20.26 -8.05
N ALA A 86 4.51 -21.59 -8.11
CA ALA A 86 4.82 -22.35 -9.32
C ALA A 86 3.92 -21.93 -10.49
N GLU A 87 2.66 -21.59 -10.19
CA GLU A 87 1.67 -21.11 -11.15
C GLU A 87 1.16 -19.72 -10.70
N PRO A 88 1.74 -18.63 -11.24
CA PRO A 88 1.27 -17.27 -11.00
C PRO A 88 -0.17 -17.06 -11.48
N PRO A 89 -1.04 -16.40 -10.67
CA PRO A 89 -2.35 -15.98 -11.14
C PRO A 89 -2.24 -15.02 -12.35
N PRO A 90 -3.21 -15.04 -13.28
CA PRO A 90 -3.25 -14.09 -14.39
C PRO A 90 -3.20 -12.64 -13.91
N GLY A 91 -2.45 -11.80 -14.63
CA GLY A 91 -2.34 -10.36 -14.33
C GLY A 91 -1.43 -9.99 -13.15
N ILE A 92 -0.78 -10.98 -12.51
CA ILE A 92 0.14 -10.76 -11.40
C ILE A 92 1.58 -11.08 -11.84
N THR A 93 2.49 -10.14 -11.63
CA THR A 93 3.93 -10.31 -11.91
C THR A 93 4.70 -10.45 -10.61
N PHE A 94 5.36 -11.59 -10.39
CA PHE A 94 6.21 -11.80 -9.22
C PHE A 94 7.66 -11.42 -9.54
N VAL A 95 8.28 -10.62 -8.68
CA VAL A 95 9.63 -10.09 -8.89
C VAL A 95 10.50 -10.35 -7.66
N GLY A 96 11.75 -10.77 -7.87
CA GLY A 96 12.64 -11.25 -6.81
C GLY A 96 13.35 -10.15 -6.02
N ASP A 97 13.49 -8.94 -6.56
CA ASP A 97 14.24 -7.86 -5.96
C ASP A 97 13.55 -6.49 -6.11
N LEU A 98 13.80 -5.59 -5.15
CA LEU A 98 13.16 -4.29 -5.09
C LEU A 98 13.48 -3.39 -6.30
N PRO A 99 14.74 -3.24 -6.75
CA PRO A 99 15.05 -2.40 -7.91
C PRO A 99 14.27 -2.80 -9.17
N SER A 100 14.24 -4.10 -9.49
CA SER A 100 13.50 -4.63 -10.64
C SER A 100 12.00 -4.45 -10.47
N ALA A 101 11.46 -4.69 -9.27
CA ALA A 101 10.03 -4.53 -9.00
C ALA A 101 9.57 -3.07 -9.17
N VAL A 102 10.37 -2.13 -8.66
CA VAL A 102 10.11 -0.69 -8.80
C VAL A 102 10.22 -0.25 -10.27
N ALA A 103 11.24 -0.72 -11.00
CA ALA A 103 11.42 -0.37 -12.40
C ALA A 103 10.23 -0.82 -13.25
N GLN A 104 9.83 -2.08 -13.14
CA GLN A 104 8.70 -2.64 -13.90
C GLN A 104 7.37 -1.98 -13.50
N ALA A 105 7.15 -1.76 -12.20
CA ALA A 105 5.94 -1.07 -11.74
C ALA A 105 5.86 0.36 -12.26
N ARG A 106 6.99 1.09 -12.29
CA ARG A 106 7.04 2.45 -12.83
C ARG A 106 6.78 2.50 -14.32
N GLU A 107 7.35 1.56 -15.07
CA GLU A 107 7.09 1.43 -16.51
C GLU A 107 5.61 1.18 -16.78
N ALA A 108 5.01 0.22 -16.08
CA ALA A 108 3.60 -0.11 -16.20
C ALA A 108 2.66 1.04 -15.77
N ALA A 109 3.05 1.82 -14.77
CA ALA A 109 2.27 2.96 -14.28
C ALA A 109 2.32 4.17 -15.23
N GLY A 110 3.37 4.34 -16.03
CA GLY A 110 3.57 5.50 -16.89
C GLY A 110 3.68 6.80 -16.09
N ASP A 111 2.74 7.72 -16.29
CA ASP A 111 2.68 9.01 -15.58
C ASP A 111 1.78 8.97 -14.33
N ARG A 112 1.17 7.82 -14.02
CA ARG A 112 0.35 7.59 -12.83
C ARG A 112 1.19 7.13 -11.64
N TYR A 113 0.55 6.87 -10.50
CA TYR A 113 1.23 6.36 -9.32
C TYR A 113 1.55 4.86 -9.42
N VAL A 114 2.70 4.48 -8.88
CA VAL A 114 2.89 3.14 -8.32
C VAL A 114 2.39 3.19 -6.89
N ASN A 115 1.28 2.52 -6.60
CA ASN A 115 0.78 2.41 -5.24
C ASN A 115 1.45 1.24 -4.52
N VAL A 116 2.25 1.55 -3.51
CA VAL A 116 2.93 0.59 -2.67
C VAL A 116 1.99 0.15 -1.56
N LEU A 117 1.74 -1.15 -1.45
CA LEU A 117 0.92 -1.76 -0.42
C LEU A 117 1.76 -2.65 0.50
N GLY A 118 1.55 -2.50 1.81
CA GLY A 118 2.25 -3.25 2.85
C GLY A 118 3.46 -2.54 3.45
N ALA A 119 3.56 -2.58 4.78
CA ALA A 119 4.57 -1.86 5.55
C ALA A 119 6.00 -2.30 5.22
N ASP A 120 6.23 -3.59 4.92
CA ASP A 120 7.58 -4.09 4.63
C ASP A 120 8.15 -3.51 3.34
N VAL A 121 7.37 -3.54 2.24
CA VAL A 121 7.82 -2.96 0.96
C VAL A 121 7.96 -1.45 1.08
N ALA A 122 7.04 -0.78 1.78
CA ALA A 122 7.14 0.65 2.05
C ALA A 122 8.45 1.01 2.78
N ARG A 123 8.81 0.24 3.82
CA ARG A 123 10.07 0.40 4.55
C ARG A 123 11.29 0.20 3.65
N GLN A 124 11.28 -0.82 2.80
CA GLN A 124 12.37 -1.05 1.85
C GLN A 124 12.52 0.13 0.87
N CYS A 125 11.41 0.67 0.35
CA CYS A 125 11.39 1.88 -0.49
C CYS A 125 11.94 3.10 0.24
N VAL A 126 11.59 3.29 1.53
CA VAL A 126 12.13 4.38 2.36
C VAL A 126 13.64 4.26 2.51
N ARG A 127 14.15 3.07 2.89
CA ARG A 127 15.58 2.84 3.07
C ARG A 127 16.38 3.03 1.78
N ALA A 128 15.78 2.72 0.63
CA ALA A 128 16.38 2.92 -0.68
C ALA A 128 16.24 4.36 -1.21
N GLY A 129 15.55 5.27 -0.50
CA GLY A 129 15.30 6.64 -0.97
C GLY A 129 14.36 6.73 -2.19
N LEU A 130 13.55 5.69 -2.41
CA LEU A 130 12.70 5.54 -3.60
C LEU A 130 11.27 6.08 -3.40
N LEU A 131 10.83 6.25 -2.15
CA LEU A 131 9.48 6.71 -1.83
C LEU A 131 9.30 8.20 -2.15
N ASP A 132 8.19 8.55 -2.82
CA ASP A 132 7.88 9.94 -3.19
C ASP A 132 6.81 10.54 -2.28
N GLU A 133 5.76 9.78 -1.95
CA GLU A 133 4.60 10.26 -1.20
C GLU A 133 4.09 9.18 -0.22
N VAL A 134 3.42 9.64 0.84
CA VAL A 134 2.78 8.79 1.86
C VAL A 134 1.36 9.29 2.05
N LEU A 135 0.38 8.40 2.04
CA LEU A 135 -1.03 8.70 2.27
C LEU A 135 -1.61 7.74 3.31
N ILE A 136 -1.95 8.26 4.48
CA ILE A 136 -2.53 7.47 5.56
C ILE A 136 -3.98 7.91 5.83
N PHE A 137 -4.87 6.93 5.91
CA PHE A 137 -6.22 7.09 6.45
C PHE A 137 -6.24 6.55 7.87
N PHE A 138 -6.62 7.37 8.86
CA PHE A 138 -6.80 6.89 10.23
C PHE A 138 -8.24 6.52 10.50
N ALA A 139 -8.47 5.26 10.87
CA ALA A 139 -9.73 4.79 11.40
C ALA A 139 -9.84 5.13 12.89
N PRO A 140 -11.04 5.44 13.41
CA PRO A 140 -11.25 5.87 14.79
C PRO A 140 -11.25 4.67 15.78
N VAL A 141 -10.20 3.85 15.75
CA VAL A 141 -10.06 2.64 16.58
C VAL A 141 -8.63 2.51 17.09
N LEU A 142 -8.45 1.88 18.26
CA LEU A 142 -7.17 1.45 18.80
C LEU A 142 -7.12 -0.08 18.78
N LEU A 143 -6.22 -0.68 18.01
CA LEU A 143 -6.14 -2.14 17.88
C LEU A 143 -5.25 -2.80 18.94
N GLY A 144 -4.31 -2.05 19.51
CA GLY A 144 -3.40 -2.50 20.57
C GLY A 144 -2.26 -3.43 20.10
N ALA A 145 -2.42 -4.13 18.99
CA ALA A 145 -1.41 -5.03 18.43
C ALA A 145 -1.65 -5.34 16.95
N GLY A 146 -0.61 -5.83 16.27
CA GLY A 146 -0.67 -6.27 14.88
C GLY A 146 0.50 -5.77 14.04
N VAL A 147 0.25 -5.57 12.74
CA VAL A 147 1.24 -5.04 11.80
C VAL A 147 1.24 -3.53 11.87
N ARG A 148 2.34 -2.93 12.32
CA ARG A 148 2.49 -1.46 12.37
C ARG A 148 2.60 -0.85 10.97
N ILE A 149 2.07 0.35 10.81
CA ILE A 149 2.14 1.16 9.59
C ILE A 149 3.58 1.43 9.16
N PHE A 150 4.44 1.69 10.14
CA PHE A 150 5.89 1.77 10.00
C PHE A 150 6.51 1.19 11.27
N ASP A 151 7.38 0.20 11.07
CA ASP A 151 8.26 -0.35 12.11
C ASP A 151 9.65 -0.54 11.50
N ASP A 152 10.48 0.49 11.68
CA ASP A 152 11.84 0.54 11.13
C ASP A 152 12.86 1.08 12.14
N PRO A 153 13.17 0.33 13.22
CA PRO A 153 14.20 0.71 14.18
C PRO A 153 15.55 0.93 13.48
N GLY A 154 16.18 2.09 13.71
CA GLY A 154 17.44 2.47 13.05
C GLY A 154 17.28 2.82 11.56
N GLY A 155 16.06 3.05 11.09
CA GLY A 155 15.78 3.61 9.76
C GLY A 155 16.17 5.08 9.64
N PRO A 156 16.28 5.61 8.41
CA PRO A 156 16.56 7.02 8.20
C PRO A 156 15.37 7.89 8.64
N ALA A 157 15.66 9.07 9.17
CA ALA A 157 14.63 10.09 9.35
C ALA A 157 14.23 10.67 7.99
N VAL A 158 12.97 10.49 7.60
CA VAL A 158 12.42 11.04 6.35
C VAL A 158 11.63 12.29 6.65
N ARG A 159 11.99 13.40 6.00
CA ARG A 159 11.23 14.65 6.11
C ARG A 159 10.05 14.64 5.15
N LEU A 160 8.89 15.06 5.64
CA LEU A 160 7.63 15.09 4.90
C LEU A 160 7.04 16.51 4.89
N THR A 161 6.38 16.89 3.81
CA THR A 161 5.53 18.10 3.75
C THR A 161 4.09 17.71 3.44
N PRO A 162 3.09 18.28 4.13
CA PRO A 162 1.69 18.01 3.81
C PRO A 162 1.35 18.50 2.40
N ILE A 163 0.43 17.80 1.74
CA ILE A 163 -0.17 18.27 0.49
C ILE A 163 -1.35 19.19 0.83
N PRO A 164 -1.39 20.43 0.31
CA PRO A 164 -2.47 21.37 0.61
C PRO A 164 -3.85 20.83 0.22
N GLY A 165 -4.85 21.02 1.09
CA GLY A 165 -6.24 20.64 0.84
C GLY A 165 -6.58 19.19 1.16
N GLU A 166 -5.60 18.37 1.58
CA GLU A 166 -5.85 16.98 1.98
C GLU A 166 -6.26 16.89 3.46
N THR A 167 -7.42 16.29 3.70
CA THR A 167 -7.90 15.95 5.05
C THR A 167 -7.39 14.58 5.51
N ALA A 168 -7.02 13.71 4.57
CA ALA A 168 -6.20 12.55 4.85
C ALA A 168 -4.74 12.97 5.10
N HIS A 169 -3.99 12.11 5.76
CA HIS A 169 -2.59 12.33 6.08
C HIS A 169 -1.72 12.05 4.84
N TRP A 170 -1.85 12.91 3.82
CA TRP A 170 -1.11 12.86 2.56
C TRP A 170 0.07 13.83 2.57
N TYR A 171 1.26 13.28 2.40
CA TYR A 171 2.52 14.01 2.41
C TYR A 171 3.40 13.67 1.22
N ARG A 172 4.27 14.62 0.88
CA ARG A 172 5.38 14.43 -0.04
C ARG A 172 6.69 14.30 0.73
N VAL A 173 7.57 13.40 0.28
CA VAL A 173 8.93 13.27 0.76
C VAL A 173 9.76 14.48 0.30
N VAL A 174 10.46 15.11 1.24
CA VAL A 174 11.38 16.21 0.97
C VAL A 174 12.72 15.63 0.53
N ARG A 175 13.23 16.11 -0.61
CA ARG A 175 14.56 15.77 -1.14
C ARG A 175 15.52 16.92 -0.93
#